data_AF-A0AA88RZS6-F1
#
_entry.id   AF-A0AA88RZS6-F1
#
_cell.length_a   1.000
_cell.length_b   1.000
_cell.length_c   1.000
_cell.angle_alpha   90.00
_cell.angle_beta   90.00
_cell.angle_gamma   90.00
#
_symmetry.space_group_name_H-M   'P 1'
#
loop_
_entity.id
_entity.type
_entity.pdbx_description
1 polymer ?
#
loop_
_entity_poly.entity_id
_entity_poly.type
_entity_poly.pdbx_seq_one_letter_code
_entity_poly.pdbx_strand_id
1 'polypeptide(L)'
;MASVDCSHETLSKDVELTTYRVGPIIVEKEKWKIVCGHSSVDFRATCSCAKFETEGMLCKHILYIMKKKKLIDLPKHYIFPRWTIAARYKAIEDARDSPSHVVAQ
;
A
#
# COMPACT_ATOMS: atom_id res chain seq x y z
N MET A 1 -3.83 11.91 -18.17
CA MET A 1 -4.84 10.83 -18.07
C MET A 1 -5.61 11.02 -16.79
N ALA A 2 -6.91 11.34 -16.85
CA ALA A 2 -7.70 11.56 -15.64
C ALA A 2 -7.74 10.27 -14.82
N SER A 3 -7.37 10.36 -13.54
CA SER A 3 -7.55 9.25 -12.59
C SER A 3 -9.03 8.98 -12.47
N VAL A 4 -9.54 7.93 -13.13
CA VAL A 4 -10.94 7.53 -13.03
C VAL A 4 -11.26 7.21 -11.56
N ASP A 5 -12.22 7.93 -10.99
CA ASP A 5 -12.63 7.75 -9.61
C ASP A 5 -13.16 6.32 -9.38
N CYS A 6 -12.63 5.70 -8.32
CA CYS A 6 -13.15 4.42 -7.85
C CYS A 6 -14.41 4.63 -7.01
N SER A 7 -15.31 3.65 -7.07
CA SER A 7 -16.43 3.50 -6.14
C SER A 7 -16.31 2.16 -5.40
N HIS A 8 -17.16 1.95 -4.40
CA HIS A 8 -17.21 0.69 -3.66
C HIS A 8 -18.63 0.29 -3.27
N GLU A 9 -18.80 -1.00 -3.04
CA GLU A 9 -19.95 -1.63 -2.40
C GLU A 9 -19.46 -2.41 -1.19
N THR A 10 -20.21 -2.40 -0.09
CA THR A 10 -19.92 -3.28 1.06
C THR A 10 -20.65 -4.59 0.84
N LEU A 11 -19.90 -5.69 0.77
CA LEU A 11 -20.44 -7.03 0.55
C LEU A 11 -20.79 -7.73 1.87
N SER A 12 -19.92 -7.59 2.87
CA SER A 12 -20.14 -8.12 4.21
C SER A 12 -19.44 -7.24 5.25
N LYS A 13 -19.95 -7.26 6.47
CA LYS A 13 -19.37 -6.54 7.60
C LYS A 13 -19.57 -7.35 8.88
N ASP A 14 -18.49 -7.94 9.34
CA ASP A 14 -18.35 -8.60 10.63
C ASP A 14 -17.68 -7.65 11.63
N VAL A 15 -17.59 -8.06 12.90
CA VAL A 15 -16.99 -7.25 13.97
C VAL A 15 -15.54 -6.86 13.64
N GLU A 16 -14.76 -7.81 13.13
CA GLU A 16 -13.33 -7.63 12.87
C GLU A 16 -13.01 -7.37 11.40
N LEU A 17 -13.89 -7.78 10.49
CA LEU A 17 -13.60 -7.81 9.05
C LEU A 17 -14.71 -7.14 8.24
N THR A 18 -14.34 -6.30 7.30
CA THR A 18 -15.28 -5.75 6.30
C THR A 18 -14.81 -6.08 4.90
N THR A 19 -15.69 -6.66 4.10
CA THR A 19 -15.41 -7.01 2.70
C THR A 19 -16.06 -6.00 1.78
N TYR A 20 -15.28 -5.46 0.86
CA TYR A 20 -15.69 -4.49 -0.14
C TYR A 20 -15.48 -5.02 -1.55
N ARG A 21 -16.33 -4.61 -2.48
CA ARG A 21 -16.06 -4.65 -3.91
C ARG A 21 -15.71 -3.25 -4.37
N VAL A 22 -14.57 -3.05 -5.04
CA VAL A 22 -14.01 -1.73 -5.38
C VAL A 22 -13.56 -1.70 -6.83
N GLY A 23 -13.94 -0.66 -7.57
CA GLY A 23 -13.51 -0.49 -8.96
C GLY A 23 -13.91 0.85 -9.55
N PRO A 24 -13.45 1.17 -10.77
CA PRO A 24 -13.80 2.40 -11.46
C PRO A 24 -15.31 2.43 -11.78
N ILE A 25 -15.94 3.59 -11.62
CA ILE A 25 -17.40 3.75 -11.84
C ILE A 25 -17.83 3.33 -13.24
N ILE A 26 -17.00 3.62 -14.25
CA ILE A 26 -17.29 3.34 -15.66
C ILE A 26 -17.09 1.87 -16.07
N VAL A 27 -16.57 1.04 -15.18
CA VAL A 27 -16.23 -0.36 -15.47
C VAL A 27 -17.28 -1.28 -14.85
N GLU A 28 -17.64 -2.35 -15.56
CA GLU A 28 -18.59 -3.38 -15.12
C GLU A 28 -18.17 -3.97 -13.76
N LYS A 29 -19.15 -4.23 -12.88
CA LYS A 29 -18.89 -4.64 -11.49
C LYS A 29 -18.21 -6.00 -11.37
N GLU A 30 -18.33 -6.86 -12.37
CA GLU A 30 -17.65 -8.17 -12.46
C GLU A 30 -16.13 -8.00 -12.49
N LYS A 31 -15.64 -6.88 -13.04
CA LYS A 31 -14.21 -6.56 -13.11
C LYS A 31 -13.68 -5.88 -11.84
N TRP A 32 -14.56 -5.48 -10.93
CA TRP A 32 -14.17 -4.85 -9.67
C TRP A 32 -13.44 -5.85 -8.77
N LYS A 33 -12.60 -5.33 -7.89
CA LYS A 33 -11.70 -6.12 -7.05
C LYS A 33 -12.25 -6.22 -5.65
N ILE A 34 -11.99 -7.36 -5.01
CA ILE A 34 -12.39 -7.60 -3.63
C ILE A 34 -11.30 -7.01 -2.73
N VAL A 35 -11.71 -6.25 -1.73
CA VAL A 35 -10.85 -5.71 -0.69
C VAL A 35 -11.38 -6.17 0.66
N CYS A 36 -10.55 -6.82 1.45
CA CYS A 36 -10.88 -7.24 2.80
C CYS A 36 -10.12 -6.34 3.77
N GLY A 37 -10.83 -5.62 4.66
CA GLY A 37 -10.22 -4.69 5.60
C GLY A 37 -10.53 -5.07 7.05
N HIS A 38 -9.49 -5.20 7.87
CA HIS A 38 -9.57 -5.49 9.30
C HIS A 38 -9.82 -4.21 10.09
N SER A 39 -10.85 -4.22 10.93
CA SER A 39 -11.19 -3.12 11.83
C SER A 39 -10.36 -3.24 13.11
N SER A 40 -9.10 -2.80 13.05
CA SER A 40 -8.21 -2.73 14.22
C SER A 40 -7.48 -1.38 14.26
N VAL A 41 -6.79 -1.11 15.37
CA VAL A 41 -5.99 0.13 15.55
C VAL A 41 -4.91 0.24 14.47
N ASP A 42 -4.32 -0.90 14.06
CA ASP A 42 -3.37 -0.99 12.95
C ASP A 42 -4.10 -1.55 11.72
N PHE A 43 -4.85 -0.69 11.03
CA PHE A 43 -5.69 -1.09 9.90
C PHE A 43 -4.91 -1.92 8.88
N ARG A 44 -5.38 -3.15 8.63
CA ARG A 44 -4.81 -4.05 7.63
C ARG A 44 -5.82 -4.32 6.54
N ALA A 45 -5.38 -4.35 5.30
CA ALA A 45 -6.21 -4.73 4.18
C ALA A 45 -5.46 -5.57 3.15
N THR A 46 -6.20 -6.49 2.55
CA THR A 46 -5.77 -7.27 1.38
C THR A 46 -6.68 -6.94 0.20
N CYS A 47 -6.18 -7.15 -1.02
CA CYS A 47 -6.96 -6.96 -2.23
C CYS A 47 -6.69 -8.09 -3.20
N SER A 48 -7.69 -8.50 -3.98
CA SER A 48 -7.52 -9.51 -5.04
C SER A 48 -6.56 -9.10 -6.16
N CYS A 49 -6.05 -7.86 -6.15
CA CYS A 49 -4.91 -7.47 -6.97
C CYS A 49 -3.57 -8.07 -6.51
N ALA A 50 -3.44 -8.44 -5.24
CA ALA A 50 -2.22 -8.94 -4.60
C ALA A 50 -0.96 -8.05 -4.73
N LYS A 51 -1.10 -6.77 -5.13
CA LYS A 51 0.04 -5.88 -5.43
C LYS A 51 0.96 -5.65 -4.23
N PHE A 52 0.44 -5.70 -3.01
CA PHE A 52 1.31 -5.51 -1.85
C PHE A 52 2.18 -6.74 -1.62
N GLU A 53 1.58 -7.92 -1.73
CA GLU A 53 2.22 -9.22 -1.58
C GLU A 53 3.22 -9.50 -2.71
N THR A 54 2.95 -9.04 -3.93
CA THR A 54 3.79 -9.31 -5.11
C THR A 54 4.78 -8.20 -5.44
N GLU A 55 4.42 -6.93 -5.24
CA GLU A 55 5.23 -5.77 -5.65
C GLU A 55 5.68 -4.90 -4.44
N GLY A 56 5.20 -5.19 -3.23
CA GLY A 56 5.44 -4.35 -2.06
C GLY A 56 4.73 -3.00 -2.13
N MET A 57 3.68 -2.87 -2.97
CA MET A 57 2.96 -1.61 -3.17
C MET A 57 1.45 -1.76 -2.98
N LEU A 58 0.84 -0.81 -2.30
CA LEU A 58 -0.61 -0.77 -2.17
C LEU A 58 -1.27 -0.47 -3.52
N CYS A 59 -2.29 -1.25 -3.87
CA CYS A 59 -3.10 -0.96 -5.04
C CYS A 59 -4.04 0.23 -4.77
N LYS A 60 -4.49 0.88 -5.84
CA LYS A 60 -5.48 1.98 -5.76
C LYS A 60 -6.76 1.60 -5.00
N HIS A 61 -7.14 0.32 -5.00
CA HIS A 61 -8.35 -0.15 -4.32
C HIS A 61 -8.20 -0.11 -2.79
N ILE A 62 -7.07 -0.56 -2.25
CA ILE A 62 -6.78 -0.46 -0.81
C ILE A 62 -6.67 1.01 -0.41
N LEU A 63 -5.91 1.81 -1.16
CA LEU A 63 -5.74 3.24 -0.90
C LEU A 63 -7.09 3.98 -0.89
N TYR A 64 -7.99 3.63 -1.81
CA TYR A 64 -9.34 4.16 -1.84
C TYR A 64 -10.13 3.84 -0.55
N ILE A 65 -10.10 2.58 -0.10
CA ILE A 65 -10.78 2.18 1.14
C ILE A 65 -10.18 2.88 2.36
N MET A 66 -8.85 2.99 2.45
CA MET A 66 -8.17 3.75 3.51
C MET A 66 -8.65 5.21 3.54
N LYS A 67 -8.71 5.86 2.37
CA LYS A 67 -9.24 7.23 2.23
C LYS A 67 -10.70 7.33 2.69
N LYS A 68 -11.56 6.37 2.34
CA LYS A 68 -12.97 6.35 2.79
C LYS A 68 -13.11 6.10 4.28
N LYS A 69 -12.21 5.31 4.88
CA LYS A 69 -12.10 5.13 6.32
C LYS A 69 -11.45 6.30 7.06
N LYS A 70 -11.08 7.37 6.33
CA LYS A 70 -10.44 8.58 6.88
C LYS A 70 -9.16 8.27 7.64
N LEU A 71 -8.40 7.26 7.20
CA LEU A 71 -7.06 7.05 7.70
C LEU A 71 -6.18 8.20 7.24
N ILE A 72 -5.61 8.90 8.20
CA ILE A 72 -4.74 10.06 7.97
C ILE A 72 -3.34 9.57 7.60
N ASP A 73 -2.86 8.57 8.33
CA ASP A 73 -1.54 8.01 8.17
C ASP A 73 -1.59 6.60 7.57
N LEU A 74 -0.56 6.29 6.79
CA LEU A 74 -0.35 4.94 6.32
C LEU A 74 0.17 4.05 7.47
N PRO A 75 -0.46 2.91 7.77
CA PRO A 75 0.01 1.99 8.79
C PRO A 75 1.48 1.58 8.58
N LYS A 76 2.25 1.48 9.67
CA LYS A 76 3.71 1.29 9.62
C LYS A 76 4.13 0.03 8.85
N HIS A 77 3.32 -1.02 8.90
CA HIS A 77 3.59 -2.28 8.21
C HIS A 77 3.54 -2.17 6.68
N TYR A 78 3.00 -1.08 6.11
CA TYR A 78 3.05 -0.78 4.68
C TYR A 78 4.24 0.11 4.28
N ILE A 79 5.01 0.64 5.24
CA ILE A 79 6.14 1.54 5.00
C ILE A 79 7.43 0.73 4.97
N PHE A 80 7.99 0.53 3.77
CA PHE A 80 9.30 -0.11 3.64
C PHE A 80 10.42 0.85 4.07
N PRO A 81 11.49 0.37 4.73
CA PRO A 81 12.61 1.20 5.17
C PRO A 81 13.22 2.06 4.05
N ARG A 82 13.33 1.51 2.83
CA ARG A 82 13.83 2.20 1.62
C ARG A 82 13.01 3.41 1.19
N TRP A 83 11.76 3.54 1.66
CA TRP A 83 10.88 4.68 1.38
C TRP A 83 10.93 5.76 2.46
N THR A 84 11.71 5.55 3.53
CA THR A 84 11.89 6.53 4.59
C THR A 84 13.08 7.43 4.30
N ILE A 85 13.08 8.65 4.86
CA ILE A 85 14.23 9.57 4.78
C ILE A 85 15.48 8.93 5.39
N ALA A 86 15.33 8.06 6.40
CA ALA A 86 16.43 7.33 7.03
C ALA A 86 17.26 6.50 6.01
N ALA A 87 16.64 6.03 4.93
CA ALA A 87 17.35 5.34 3.85
C ALA A 87 18.41 6.23 3.16
N ARG A 88 18.19 7.56 3.10
CA ARG A 88 19.16 8.50 2.53
C ARG A 88 20.42 8.62 3.39
N TYR A 89 20.28 8.53 4.71
CA TYR A 89 21.40 8.65 5.63
C TYR A 89 22.25 7.38 5.67
N LYS A 90 21.61 6.19 5.68
CA LYS A 90 22.34 4.91 5.61
C LYS A 90 23.24 4.82 4.37
N ALA A 91 22.74 5.23 3.20
CA ALA A 91 23.55 5.23 1.97
C ALA A 91 24.81 6.11 2.07
N ILE A 92 24.78 7.19 2.86
CA ILE A 92 25.93 8.07 3.09
C ILE A 92 26.93 7.39 4.04
N GLU A 93 26.43 6.71 5.08
CA GLU A 93 27.27 5.96 6.03
C GLU A 93 27.97 4.79 5.32
N ASP A 94 27.24 4.00 4.54
CA ASP A 94 27.80 2.88 3.76
C ASP A 94 28.87 3.37 2.75
N ALA A 95 28.66 4.55 2.14
CA ALA A 95 29.64 5.16 1.24
C ALA A 95 30.90 5.66 1.96
N ARG A 96 30.80 6.07 3.23
CA ARG A 96 31.95 6.48 4.05
C ARG A 96 32.77 5.29 4.52
N ASP A 97 32.10 4.17 4.77
CA ASP A 97 32.72 2.93 5.25
C ASP A 97 33.20 2.02 4.10
N SER A 98 33.01 2.44 2.86
CA SER A 98 33.53 1.75 1.69
C SER A 98 35.06 1.93 1.61
N PRO A 99 35.86 0.86 1.63
CA PRO A 99 37.31 0.98 1.53
C PRO A 99 37.66 1.56 0.16
N SER A 100 38.26 2.74 0.16
CA SER A 100 38.85 3.36 -1.04
C SER A 100 39.77 2.35 -1.70
N HIS A 101 39.53 2.05 -2.98
CA HIS A 101 40.45 1.29 -3.82
C HIS A 101 41.86 1.85 -3.62
N VAL A 102 42.72 1.09 -2.94
CA VAL A 102 44.14 1.37 -2.91
C VAL A 102 44.65 1.16 -4.34
N VAL A 103 44.96 2.26 -5.03
CA VAL A 103 45.69 2.21 -6.29
C VAL A 103 47.11 1.80 -5.93
N ALA A 104 47.43 0.52 -6.08
CA ALA A 104 48.81 0.05 -6.04
C ALA A 104 49.47 0.42 -7.38
N GLN A 105 50.52 1.24 -7.29
CA GLN A 105 51.43 1.57 -8.39
C GLN A 105 52.28 0.37 -8.80
#